data_AF-A0A954YZ62-F1
#
_entry.id   AF-A0A954YZ62-F1
#
_cell.length_a   1.000
_cell.length_b   1.000
_cell.length_c   1.000
_cell.angle_alpha   90.00
_cell.angle_beta   90.00
_cell.angle_gamma   90.00
#
_symmetry.space_group_name_H-M   'P 1'
#
loop_
_entity.id
_entity.type
_entity.pdbx_description
1 polymer ?
#
loop_
_entity_poly.entity_id
_entity_poly.type
_entity_poly.pdbx_seq_one_letter_code
_entity_poly.pdbx_strand_id
1 'polypeptide(L)'
;PASYDSAAHGAGRVMSRKQAKQTFRWNPVQKDLKKHRVKLISAGLDEVPGVYKNIDHVMAAQADLVDTRARFLPRIVKMADDGFVED
;
A
#
# COMPACT_ATOMS: atom_id res chain seq x y z
N PRO A 1 7.57 -13.95 -25.44
CA PRO A 1 7.63 -13.98 -23.96
C PRO A 1 6.40 -14.68 -23.35
N ALA A 2 6.58 -15.49 -22.30
CA ALA A 2 5.49 -16.25 -21.66
C ALA A 2 4.39 -15.37 -21.04
N SER A 3 4.71 -14.11 -20.74
CA SER A 3 3.80 -13.13 -20.14
C SER A 3 3.13 -12.18 -21.14
N TYR A 4 3.33 -12.33 -22.46
CA TYR A 4 2.83 -11.40 -23.48
C TYR A 4 3.14 -9.93 -23.16
N ASP A 5 4.41 -9.64 -22.85
CA ASP A 5 4.94 -8.31 -22.53
C ASP A 5 4.16 -7.58 -21.41
N SER A 6 3.66 -8.35 -20.45
CA SER A 6 2.88 -7.86 -19.30
C SER A 6 3.60 -8.10 -17.97
N ALA A 7 3.26 -7.29 -16.97
CA ALA A 7 3.80 -7.32 -15.61
C ALA A 7 2.72 -6.93 -14.58
N ALA A 8 2.99 -7.14 -13.29
CA ALA A 8 2.03 -6.80 -12.24
C ALA A 8 1.89 -5.28 -12.06
N HIS A 9 0.66 -4.81 -11.85
CA HIS A 9 0.38 -3.38 -11.65
C HIS A 9 0.78 -2.87 -10.25
N GLY A 10 0.69 -3.71 -9.22
CA GLY A 10 0.97 -3.33 -7.84
C GLY A 10 0.89 -4.51 -6.87
N ALA A 11 0.97 -4.24 -5.57
CA ALA A 11 1.05 -5.28 -4.54
C ALA A 11 -0.17 -6.21 -4.50
N GLY A 12 -1.37 -5.68 -4.75
CA GLY A 12 -2.63 -6.44 -4.63
C GLY A 12 -3.03 -6.68 -3.17
N ARG A 13 -4.33 -6.80 -2.93
CA ARG A 13 -4.89 -6.93 -1.57
C ARG A 13 -4.75 -8.35 -1.04
N VAL A 14 -4.61 -8.48 0.28
CA VAL A 14 -4.71 -9.77 1.01
C VAL A 14 -6.05 -9.96 1.70
N MET A 15 -6.86 -8.90 1.79
CA MET A 15 -8.18 -8.94 2.41
C MET A 15 -9.18 -7.97 1.78
N SER A 16 -10.47 -8.24 2.02
CA SER A 16 -11.56 -7.36 1.55
C SER A 16 -11.55 -6.01 2.26
N ARG A 17 -12.18 -5.00 1.66
CA ARG A 17 -12.35 -3.67 2.27
C ARG A 17 -13.15 -3.75 3.58
N LYS A 18 -14.21 -4.57 3.60
CA LYS A 18 -15.04 -4.79 4.80
C LYS A 18 -14.21 -5.37 5.95
N GLN A 19 -13.41 -6.41 5.66
CA GLN A 19 -12.54 -7.02 6.67
C GLN A 19 -11.51 -6.02 7.19
N ALA A 20 -10.90 -5.23 6.31
CA ALA A 20 -9.93 -4.22 6.72
C ALA A 20 -10.51 -3.20 7.72
N LYS A 21 -11.73 -2.69 7.46
CA LYS A 21 -12.43 -1.77 8.38
C LYS A 21 -12.75 -2.42 9.75
N GLN A 22 -12.90 -3.74 9.80
CA GLN A 22 -13.12 -4.48 11.05
C GLN A 22 -11.80 -4.79 11.78
N THR A 23 -10.72 -5.04 11.06
CA THR A 23 -9.41 -5.45 11.60
C THR A 23 -8.56 -4.27 12.07
N PHE A 24 -8.50 -3.17 11.32
CA PHE A 24 -7.57 -2.07 11.59
C PHE A 24 -8.21 -0.95 12.40
N ARG A 25 -7.36 -0.19 13.09
CA ARG A 25 -7.72 1.02 13.85
C ARG A 25 -6.69 2.10 13.56
N TRP A 26 -7.11 3.37 13.58
CA TRP A 26 -6.24 4.48 13.21
C TRP A 26 -5.04 4.66 14.14
N ASN A 27 -5.22 4.52 15.46
CA ASN A 27 -4.13 4.76 16.41
C ASN A 27 -2.88 3.90 16.14
N PRO A 28 -2.97 2.57 15.97
CA PRO A 28 -1.82 1.75 15.54
C PRO A 28 -1.25 2.15 14.18
N VAL A 29 -2.13 2.41 13.20
CA VAL A 29 -1.71 2.76 11.83
C VAL A 29 -0.91 4.07 11.83
N GLN A 30 -1.39 5.10 12.52
CA GLN A 30 -0.70 6.38 12.63
C GLN A 30 0.65 6.25 13.34
N LYS A 31 0.73 5.43 14.41
CA LYS A 31 2.01 5.16 15.08
C LYS A 31 3.02 4.51 14.13
N ASP A 32 2.58 3.56 13.32
CA ASP A 32 3.43 2.91 12.34
C ASP A 32 3.86 3.87 11.21
N LEU A 33 2.94 4.66 10.67
CA LEU A 33 3.26 5.69 9.67
C LEU A 33 4.24 6.73 10.22
N LYS A 34 4.07 7.16 11.48
CA LYS A 34 4.99 8.08 12.15
C LYS A 34 6.38 7.49 12.33
N LYS A 35 6.50 6.19 12.63
CA LYS A 35 7.79 5.48 12.69
C LYS A 35 8.52 5.52 11.35
N HIS A 36 7.78 5.43 10.24
CA HIS A 36 8.31 5.56 8.87
C HIS A 36 8.40 7.02 8.39
N ARG A 37 8.09 7.98 9.26
CA ARG A 37 8.08 9.42 9.00
C ARG A 37 7.19 9.79 7.81
N VAL A 38 6.04 9.14 7.66
CA VAL A 38 5.02 9.43 6.65
C VAL A 38 3.96 10.34 7.26
N LYS A 39 3.70 11.50 6.63
CA LYS A 39 2.56 12.36 6.97
C LYS A 39 1.32 11.87 6.24
N LEU A 40 0.26 11.56 6.97
CA LEU A 40 -1.02 11.15 6.40
C LEU A 40 -2.02 12.31 6.51
N ILE A 41 -2.42 12.86 5.37
CA ILE A 41 -3.44 13.92 5.29
C ILE A 41 -4.84 13.28 5.27
N SER A 42 -5.02 12.27 4.40
CA SER A 42 -6.28 11.53 4.32
C SER A 42 -6.11 10.12 3.75
N ALA A 43 -6.88 9.16 4.27
CA ALA A 43 -7.04 7.79 3.73
C ALA A 43 -8.16 7.00 4.43
N GLY A 44 -8.63 5.93 3.79
CA GLY A 44 -9.48 4.89 4.39
C GLY A 44 -8.71 3.82 5.18
N LEU A 45 -9.32 3.23 6.21
CA LEU A 45 -8.75 2.07 6.92
C LEU A 45 -8.59 0.84 6.03
N ASP A 46 -9.36 0.79 4.95
CA ASP A 46 -9.27 -0.24 3.93
C ASP A 46 -8.12 -0.04 2.96
N GLU A 47 -7.33 1.02 3.09
CA GLU A 47 -6.17 1.31 2.22
C GLU A 47 -4.83 1.32 2.99
N VAL A 48 -4.85 0.94 4.28
CA VAL A 48 -3.66 0.93 5.13
C VAL A 48 -2.67 -0.16 4.69
N PRO A 49 -1.35 -0.01 4.94
CA PRO A 49 -0.33 -0.92 4.40
C PRO A 49 -0.59 -2.42 4.64
N GLY A 50 -1.16 -2.78 5.79
CA GLY A 50 -1.45 -4.17 6.16
C GLY A 50 -2.55 -4.86 5.33
N VAL A 51 -3.28 -4.14 4.48
CA VAL A 51 -4.30 -4.74 3.58
C VAL A 51 -3.71 -5.25 2.27
N TYR A 52 -2.44 -4.93 2.00
CA TYR A 52 -1.72 -5.28 0.77
C TYR A 52 -0.69 -6.38 1.01
N LYS A 53 -0.33 -7.09 -0.07
CA LYS A 53 0.84 -7.98 -0.07
C LYS A 53 2.12 -7.16 0.13
N ASN A 54 3.19 -7.82 0.53
CA ASN A 54 4.51 -7.20 0.50
C ASN A 54 4.92 -6.96 -0.97
N ILE A 55 5.14 -5.69 -1.33
CA ILE A 55 5.57 -5.29 -2.67
C ILE A 55 6.90 -5.93 -3.07
N ASP A 56 7.82 -6.14 -2.11
CA ASP A 56 9.13 -6.74 -2.38
C ASP A 56 8.98 -8.19 -2.88
N HIS A 57 7.98 -8.94 -2.37
CA HIS A 57 7.67 -10.29 -2.86
C HIS A 57 7.08 -10.26 -4.28
N VAL A 58 6.23 -9.27 -4.58
CA VAL A 58 5.63 -9.12 -5.92
C VAL A 58 6.69 -8.74 -6.95
N MET A 59 7.62 -7.86 -6.61
CA MET A 59 8.74 -7.50 -7.49
C MET A 59 9.70 -8.67 -7.72
N ALA A 60 10.02 -9.45 -6.68
CA ALA A 60 10.88 -10.62 -6.80
C ALA A 60 10.26 -11.70 -7.73
N ALA A 61 8.94 -11.89 -7.67
CA ALA A 61 8.23 -12.88 -8.48
C ALA A 61 8.13 -12.55 -9.98
N GLN A 62 8.45 -11.32 -10.39
CA GLN A 62 8.41 -10.87 -11.78
C GLN A 62 9.76 -10.31 -12.26
N ALA A 63 10.85 -10.67 -11.57
CA ALA A 63 12.19 -10.15 -11.86
C ALA A 63 12.69 -10.51 -13.27
N ASP A 64 12.12 -11.53 -13.91
CA ASP A 64 12.35 -11.92 -15.30
C ASP A 64 11.53 -11.08 -16.31
N LEU A 65 10.50 -10.38 -15.85
CA LEU A 65 9.59 -9.59 -16.67
C LEU A 65 9.89 -8.09 -16.66
N VAL A 66 10.56 -7.58 -15.61
CA VAL A 66 10.77 -6.14 -15.41
C VAL A 66 12.19 -5.81 -14.97
N ASP A 67 12.68 -4.63 -15.38
CA ASP A 67 13.91 -4.04 -14.87
C ASP A 67 13.59 -2.94 -13.84
N THR A 68 14.07 -3.12 -12.61
CA THR A 68 13.78 -2.17 -11.51
C THR A 68 14.68 -0.95 -11.60
N ARG A 69 14.12 0.19 -11.99
CA ARG A 69 14.89 1.44 -12.14
C ARG A 69 15.06 2.24 -10.85
N ALA A 70 14.04 2.25 -10.00
CA ALA A 70 14.02 3.06 -8.78
C ALA A 70 13.01 2.54 -7.75
N ARG A 71 13.19 2.93 -6.48
CA ARG A 71 12.22 2.75 -5.40
C ARG A 71 11.84 4.10 -4.82
N PHE A 72 10.55 4.35 -4.70
CA PHE A 72 10.01 5.55 -4.10
C PHE A 72 9.42 5.21 -2.73
N LEU A 73 9.74 6.03 -1.73
CA LEU A 73 9.19 5.91 -0.38
C LEU A 73 8.26 7.11 -0.12
N PRO A 74 7.02 6.88 0.30
CA PRO A 74 6.09 7.98 0.54
C PRO A 74 6.56 8.84 1.71
N ARG A 75 6.40 10.16 1.57
CA ARG A 75 6.61 11.12 2.66
C ARG A 75 5.31 11.79 3.09
N ILE A 76 4.40 11.98 2.15
CA ILE A 76 3.07 12.58 2.34
C ILE A 76 2.07 11.73 1.56
N VAL A 77 0.91 11.44 2.16
CA VAL A 77 -0.20 10.72 1.53
C VAL A 77 -1.49 11.53 1.67
N LYS A 78 -2.17 11.76 0.56
CA LYS A 78 -3.52 12.33 0.48
C LYS A 78 -4.34 11.47 -0.47
N MET A 79 -5.45 10.93 0.01
CA MET A 79 -6.39 10.15 -0.79
C MET A 79 -7.73 10.88 -0.90
N ALA A 80 -8.60 10.43 -1.79
CA ALA A 80 -9.97 10.94 -1.86
C ALA A 80 -10.71 10.65 -0.54
N ASP A 81 -11.59 11.56 -0.13
CA ASP A 81 -12.18 11.52 1.22
C ASP A 81 -13.18 10.37 1.38
N ASP A 82 -12.76 9.32 2.08
CA ASP A 82 -13.59 8.19 2.50
C ASP A 82 -13.22 7.65 3.91
N GLY A 83 -12.40 8.39 4.67
CA GLY A 83 -11.80 7.96 5.92
C GLY A 83 -11.18 9.06 6.79
N PHE A 84 -10.07 8.75 7.47
CA PHE A 84 -9.37 9.69 8.36
C PHE A 84 -9.01 10.97 7.61
N VAL A 85 -9.31 12.11 8.22
CA VAL A 85 -8.90 13.43 7.79
C VAL A 85 -8.12 14.03 8.95
N GLU A 86 -6.87 14.43 8.70
CA GLU A 86 -6.12 15.25 9.66
C GLU A 86 -6.76 16.64 9.65
N ASP A 87 -7.32 17.07 10.79
CA ASP A 87 -7.94 18.40 10.97
C ASP A 87 -7.03 19.54 10.45
#